data_AF-A0A6I9WNC9-F1
#
_entry.id   AF-A0A6I9WNC9-F1
#
_cell.length_a   1.000
_cell.length_b   1.000
_cell.length_c   1.000
_cell.angle_alpha   90.00
_cell.angle_beta   90.00
_cell.angle_gamma   90.00
#
_symmetry.space_group_name_H-M   'P 1'
#
loop_
_entity.id
_entity.type
_entity.pdbx_description
1 polymer ?
#
loop_
_entity_poly.entity_id
_entity_poly.type
_entity_poly.pdbx_seq_one_letter_code
_entity_poly.pdbx_strand_id
1 'polypeptide(L)'
;MSINMLYAAFRKIAISKLNTAAVAKYSTQRSGTMTILSYLPDNYGMPYGTEPTHRIKFIPGTLNIDSGISIHKNIKMPVVKILPLYRPVNYLPIKYDFPILEKSIDLPTNEKIVEKQAVRMIRIRHKKIKKHKRRKLRKKMKFIWEKTRFKRNQKKEKLFQTELVSKIKEAEAFDAKEYVKERLNILNKERLPRTYRGEILPTEMIRQFLNEKKAKKEAKRNKPRLTL
;
A
#
# COMPACT_ATOMS: atom_id res chain seq x y z
N MET A 1 3.11 18.61 -40.19
CA MET A 1 3.10 18.51 -38.71
C MET A 1 4.42 17.91 -38.26
N SER A 2 5.16 18.60 -37.37
CA SER A 2 6.51 18.18 -36.98
C SER A 2 6.47 16.96 -36.05
N ILE A 3 7.42 16.05 -36.22
CA ILE A 3 7.61 14.83 -35.41
C ILE A 3 7.68 15.15 -33.90
N ASN A 4 8.21 16.32 -33.56
CA ASN A 4 8.33 16.80 -32.18
C ASN A 4 6.96 17.06 -31.52
N MET A 5 5.96 17.51 -32.29
CA MET A 5 4.60 17.75 -31.79
C MET A 5 3.86 16.43 -31.50
N LEU A 6 4.15 15.41 -32.30
CA LEU A 6 3.58 14.08 -32.19
C LEU A 6 4.18 13.33 -30.97
N TYR A 7 5.49 13.50 -30.74
CA TYR A 7 6.18 12.99 -29.55
C TYR A 7 5.68 13.67 -28.25
N ALA A 8 5.40 14.97 -28.28
CA ALA A 8 4.81 15.69 -27.15
C ALA A 8 3.37 15.25 -26.85
N ALA A 9 2.56 14.97 -27.88
CA ALA A 9 1.20 14.45 -27.71
C ALA A 9 1.20 13.05 -27.07
N PHE A 10 2.09 12.15 -27.51
CA PHE A 10 2.21 10.81 -26.94
C PHE A 10 2.73 10.82 -25.50
N ARG A 11 3.66 11.72 -25.13
CA ARG A 11 4.08 11.88 -23.73
C ARG A 11 2.92 12.31 -22.82
N LYS A 12 2.03 13.20 -23.28
CA LYS A 12 0.85 13.61 -22.50
C LYS A 12 -0.14 12.46 -22.28
N ILE A 13 -0.36 11.61 -23.28
CA ILE A 13 -1.27 10.45 -23.19
C ILE A 13 -0.71 9.34 -22.28
N ALA A 14 0.62 9.15 -22.27
CA ALA A 14 1.26 8.16 -21.40
C ALA A 14 1.20 8.56 -19.91
N ILE A 15 1.31 9.85 -19.61
CA ILE A 15 1.30 10.36 -18.22
C ILE A 15 -0.13 10.37 -17.64
N SER A 16 -1.18 10.58 -18.44
CA SER A 16 -2.57 10.57 -17.95
C SER A 16 -3.12 9.17 -17.65
N LYS A 17 -2.58 8.12 -18.28
CA LYS A 17 -3.01 6.73 -18.02
C LYS A 17 -2.47 6.13 -16.71
N LEU A 18 -1.35 6.64 -16.19
CA LEU A 18 -0.74 6.15 -14.95
C LEU A 18 -1.19 6.90 -13.68
N ASN A 19 -1.80 8.08 -13.81
CA ASN A 19 -2.12 8.95 -12.66
C ASN A 19 -3.57 8.91 -12.16
N THR A 20 -4.42 8.01 -12.68
CA THR A 20 -5.84 7.93 -12.25
C THR A 20 -6.08 6.87 -11.16
N ALA A 21 -5.04 6.15 -10.70
CA ALA A 21 -5.17 5.10 -9.69
C ALA A 21 -4.67 5.46 -8.27
N ALA A 22 -4.13 6.67 -8.04
CA ALA A 22 -3.56 6.99 -6.73
C ALA A 22 -3.69 8.48 -6.36
N VAL A 23 -4.88 8.90 -5.93
CA VAL A 23 -5.05 10.16 -5.19
C VAL A 23 -5.74 9.87 -3.84
N ALA A 24 -4.93 9.54 -2.85
CA ALA A 24 -5.23 9.74 -1.44
C ALA A 24 -3.94 10.02 -0.67
N LYS A 25 -3.57 11.30 -0.71
CA LYS A 25 -2.74 12.09 0.22
C LYS A 25 -2.31 11.35 1.49
N TYR A 26 -0.99 11.25 1.75
CA TYR A 26 -0.31 11.91 2.87
C TYR A 26 1.20 12.02 2.55
N SER A 27 1.64 13.27 2.42
CA SER A 27 3.04 13.71 2.42
C SER A 27 3.45 13.98 3.86
N THR A 28 4.59 13.46 4.26
CA THR A 28 5.51 14.12 5.20
C THR A 28 6.91 13.56 4.98
N GLN A 29 7.81 14.44 4.55
CA GLN A 29 9.26 14.22 4.59
C GLN A 29 9.69 13.92 6.03
N ARG A 30 10.53 12.91 6.20
CA ARG A 30 11.61 12.93 7.19
C ARG A 30 12.75 12.07 6.68
N SER A 31 13.84 12.73 6.32
CA SER A 31 15.17 12.17 6.13
C SER A 31 15.63 11.54 7.44
N GLY A 32 16.13 10.31 7.33
CA GLY A 32 16.73 9.56 8.43
C GLY A 32 17.43 8.35 7.86
N THR A 33 18.67 8.54 7.43
CA THR A 33 19.64 7.49 7.15
C THR A 33 19.70 6.50 8.31
N MET A 34 19.59 5.20 8.06
CA MET A 34 20.28 4.16 8.83
C MET A 34 20.27 2.84 8.03
N THR A 35 21.45 2.57 7.48
CA THR A 35 22.18 1.30 7.35
C THR A 35 21.41 -0.01 7.47
N ILE A 36 21.46 -0.77 6.37
CA ILE A 36 21.13 -2.18 6.22
C ILE A 36 22.09 -3.01 7.09
N LEU A 37 21.57 -3.85 7.98
CA LEU A 37 22.30 -5.02 8.50
C LEU A 37 21.40 -6.25 8.42
N SER A 38 21.67 -7.04 7.39
CA SER A 38 21.29 -8.43 7.25
C SER A 38 22.05 -9.28 8.28
N TYR A 39 21.34 -10.07 9.08
CA TYR A 39 21.95 -11.14 9.85
C TYR A 39 21.50 -12.48 9.30
N LEU A 40 22.46 -13.18 8.69
CA LEU A 40 22.49 -14.62 8.48
C LEU A 40 22.44 -15.35 9.82
N PRO A 41 21.86 -16.56 9.91
CA PRO A 41 22.18 -17.49 10.99
C PRO A 41 23.21 -18.50 10.48
N ASP A 42 24.46 -18.35 10.92
CA ASP A 42 25.41 -19.47 10.93
C ASP A 42 25.28 -20.25 12.23
N ASN A 43 25.32 -21.57 12.08
CA ASN A 43 25.20 -22.56 13.13
C ASN A 43 26.53 -22.75 13.90
N TYR A 44 26.39 -23.45 15.03
CA TYR A 44 27.37 -24.24 15.80
C TYR A 44 28.07 -23.60 17.01
N GLY A 45 27.95 -24.29 18.16
CA GLY A 45 28.96 -24.31 19.23
C GLY A 45 28.58 -23.66 20.55
N MET A 46 28.05 -24.46 21.49
CA MET A 46 28.26 -24.27 22.94
C MET A 46 29.72 -24.71 23.31
N PRO A 47 30.28 -24.51 24.54
CA PRO A 47 29.76 -23.86 25.77
C PRO A 47 30.81 -23.03 26.61
N TYR A 48 30.34 -22.45 27.73
CA TYR A 48 31.00 -21.99 28.98
C TYR A 48 31.59 -20.57 29.12
N GLY A 49 31.21 -19.88 30.22
CA GLY A 49 32.00 -18.78 30.83
C GLY A 49 31.19 -17.56 31.30
N THR A 50 30.82 -17.52 32.59
CA THR A 50 30.70 -16.37 33.53
C THR A 50 30.23 -14.98 33.05
N GLU A 51 29.13 -14.49 33.65
CA GLU A 51 28.81 -13.10 34.09
C GLU A 51 27.31 -12.76 33.92
N PRO A 52 26.78 -11.74 34.62
CA PRO A 52 26.25 -11.77 35.98
C PRO A 52 24.72 -11.98 35.98
N THR A 53 24.22 -12.85 36.85
CA THR A 53 22.78 -13.06 36.99
C THR A 53 22.15 -11.86 37.72
N HIS A 54 21.52 -10.94 36.98
CA HIS A 54 20.64 -9.94 37.58
C HIS A 54 19.41 -10.64 38.18
N ARG A 55 19.49 -10.96 39.47
CA ARG A 55 18.41 -11.56 40.24
C ARG A 55 17.38 -10.49 40.58
N ILE A 56 16.43 -10.29 39.66
CA ILE A 56 15.28 -9.41 39.89
C ILE A 56 14.42 -10.03 41.00
N LYS A 57 14.43 -9.43 42.19
CA LYS A 57 13.48 -9.75 43.26
C LYS A 57 12.30 -8.79 43.16
N PHE A 58 11.11 -9.31 42.88
CA PHE A 58 9.91 -8.50 42.77
C PHE A 58 9.30 -8.32 44.17
N ILE A 59 9.45 -7.12 44.74
CA ILE A 59 8.74 -6.70 45.96
C ILE A 59 7.66 -5.71 45.51
N PRO A 60 6.37 -5.89 45.86
CA PRO A 60 5.33 -4.94 45.48
C PRO A 60 5.56 -3.60 46.21
N GLY A 61 5.89 -2.56 45.44
CA GLY A 61 6.03 -1.18 45.94
C GLY A 61 7.35 -0.50 45.59
N THR A 62 8.39 -1.24 45.20
CA THR A 62 9.68 -0.67 44.79
C THR A 62 10.31 -1.47 43.65
N LEU A 63 10.52 -0.82 42.50
CA LEU A 63 11.20 -1.39 41.34
C LEU A 63 12.62 -0.80 41.28
N ASN A 64 13.56 -1.38 42.02
CA ASN A 64 14.98 -1.03 41.89
C ASN A 64 15.55 -1.76 40.67
N ILE A 65 15.61 -1.05 39.55
CA ILE A 65 16.43 -1.46 38.40
C ILE A 65 17.64 -0.54 38.42
N ASP A 66 18.78 -1.07 38.85
CA ASP A 66 20.06 -0.35 38.80
C ASP A 66 20.55 -0.31 37.35
N SER A 67 19.95 0.59 36.57
CA SER A 67 20.43 0.97 35.25
C SER A 67 21.40 2.12 35.44
N GLY A 68 22.70 1.89 35.24
CA GLY A 68 23.77 2.87 35.41
C GLY A 68 23.76 4.03 34.41
N ILE A 69 22.67 4.81 34.33
CA ILE A 69 22.62 6.07 33.59
C ILE A 69 21.90 7.12 34.45
N SER A 70 22.71 7.87 35.20
CA SER A 70 22.30 9.06 35.94
C SER A 70 21.84 10.15 34.96
N ILE A 71 20.55 10.49 34.99
CA ILE A 71 20.03 11.72 34.41
C ILE A 71 19.10 12.37 35.44
N HIS A 72 19.69 12.93 36.50
CA HIS A 72 19.01 13.95 37.30
C HIS A 72 18.94 15.25 36.48
N LYS A 73 17.85 15.44 35.74
CA LYS A 73 17.43 16.79 35.33
C LYS A 73 16.29 17.22 36.23
N ASN A 74 16.65 17.91 37.29
CA ASN A 74 15.75 18.70 38.12
C ASN A 74 15.09 19.77 37.24
N ILE A 75 13.92 19.47 36.65
CA ILE A 75 13.08 20.49 36.03
C ILE A 75 12.40 21.25 37.18
N LYS A 76 13.04 22.33 37.64
CA LYS A 76 12.40 23.32 38.49
C LYS A 76 11.35 24.06 37.65
N MET A 77 10.07 23.77 37.85
CA MET A 77 9.01 24.65 37.33
C MET A 77 9.08 25.98 38.10
N PRO A 78 9.20 27.14 37.42
CA PRO A 78 9.10 28.41 38.12
C PRO A 78 7.65 28.60 38.54
N VAL A 79 7.40 28.50 39.84
CA VAL A 79 6.14 28.94 40.44
C VAL A 79 6.09 30.47 40.30
N VAL A 80 5.34 30.94 39.31
CA VAL A 80 5.05 32.37 39.15
C VAL A 80 4.25 32.80 40.36
N LYS A 81 4.86 33.62 41.23
CA LYS A 81 4.16 34.30 42.33
C LYS A 81 3.16 35.26 41.69
N ILE A 82 1.88 34.92 41.74
CA ILE A 82 0.80 35.81 41.30
C ILE A 82 0.82 37.03 42.23
N LEU A 83 0.97 38.24 41.69
CA LEU A 83 0.86 39.46 42.49
C LEU A 83 -0.57 39.56 43.06
N PRO A 84 -0.73 39.96 44.33
CA PRO A 84 -2.04 40.18 44.91
C PRO A 84 -2.80 41.26 44.12
N LEU A 85 -4.03 40.93 43.76
CA LEU A 85 -4.97 41.81 43.06
C LEU A 85 -5.21 43.07 43.89
N TYR A 86 -4.69 44.22 43.44
CA TYR A 86 -5.00 45.51 44.04
C TYR A 86 -6.45 45.88 43.67
N ARG A 87 -7.29 46.08 44.67
CA ARG A 87 -8.66 46.58 44.47
C ARG A 87 -8.55 48.08 44.16
N PRO A 88 -9.08 48.58 43.04
CA PRO A 88 -9.02 50.01 42.75
C PRO A 88 -9.84 50.78 43.80
N VAL A 89 -9.20 51.77 44.45
CA VAL A 89 -9.73 52.50 45.62
C VAL A 89 -10.69 53.63 45.25
N ASN A 90 -10.94 53.89 43.96
CA ASN A 90 -11.69 55.08 43.56
C ASN A 90 -12.99 54.69 42.84
N TYR A 91 -14.08 54.60 43.60
CA TYR A 91 -15.43 54.64 43.03
C TYR A 91 -15.72 56.10 42.66
N LEU A 92 -15.61 56.45 41.38
CA LEU A 92 -16.16 57.72 40.92
C LEU A 92 -17.69 57.67 41.08
N PRO A 93 -18.33 58.71 41.63
CA PRO A 93 -19.79 58.74 41.74
C PRO A 93 -20.40 58.66 40.35
N ILE A 94 -21.30 57.70 40.16
CA ILE A 94 -22.06 57.50 38.92
C ILE A 94 -22.87 58.77 38.69
N LYS A 95 -22.48 59.56 37.68
CA LYS A 95 -23.33 60.64 37.15
C LYS A 95 -24.44 59.99 36.36
N TYR A 96 -25.67 60.09 36.85
CA TYR A 96 -26.86 59.74 36.11
C TYR A 96 -27.18 60.90 35.17
N ASP A 97 -27.01 60.70 33.88
CA ASP A 97 -27.60 61.59 32.90
C ASP A 97 -29.14 61.44 32.99
N PHE A 98 -29.83 62.57 32.86
CA PHE A 98 -31.28 62.77 32.98
C PHE A 98 -32.13 61.62 32.42
N PRO A 99 -33.32 61.35 33.02
CA PRO A 99 -34.12 60.19 32.64
C PRO A 99 -34.49 60.24 31.15
N ILE A 100 -33.91 59.30 30.41
CA ILE A 100 -34.25 59.01 29.03
C ILE A 100 -35.73 58.62 29.02
N LEU A 101 -36.53 59.43 28.33
CA LEU A 101 -37.93 59.19 27.97
C LEU A 101 -38.18 57.70 27.75
N GLU A 102 -39.08 57.10 28.53
CA GLU A 102 -39.50 55.70 28.42
C GLU A 102 -39.93 55.39 26.99
N LYS A 103 -38.99 54.89 26.18
CA LYS A 103 -39.32 54.12 24.99
C LYS A 103 -39.54 52.71 25.52
N SER A 104 -40.79 52.25 25.46
CA SER A 104 -41.14 50.85 25.73
C SER A 104 -40.17 49.95 24.96
N ILE A 105 -39.33 49.23 25.69
CA ILE A 105 -38.47 48.21 25.11
C ILE A 105 -39.37 47.02 24.87
N ASP A 106 -40.06 47.02 23.73
CA ASP A 106 -40.76 45.81 23.28
C ASP A 106 -39.71 44.73 23.03
N LEU A 107 -39.97 43.51 23.53
CA LEU A 107 -39.15 42.34 23.26
C LEU A 107 -38.97 42.22 21.73
N PRO A 108 -37.74 42.05 21.22
CA PRO A 108 -37.52 41.94 19.78
C PRO A 108 -38.41 40.82 19.23
N THR A 109 -39.27 41.17 18.28
CA THR A 109 -40.28 40.28 17.69
C THR A 109 -39.60 39.03 17.14
N ASN A 110 -39.82 37.89 17.80
CA ASN A 110 -39.41 36.52 17.43
C ASN A 110 -38.44 36.46 16.25
N GLU A 111 -37.15 36.66 16.53
CA GLU A 111 -36.09 36.36 15.57
C GLU A 111 -36.31 34.93 15.05
N LYS A 112 -36.44 34.79 13.73
CA LYS A 112 -36.65 33.50 13.05
C LYS A 112 -35.68 32.47 13.65
N ILE A 113 -36.21 31.45 14.32
CA ILE A 113 -35.41 30.37 14.89
C ILE A 113 -34.68 29.68 13.74
N VAL A 114 -33.41 30.04 13.53
CA VAL A 114 -32.59 29.41 12.49
C VAL A 114 -32.30 27.98 12.94
N GLU A 115 -32.87 27.01 12.23
CA GLU A 115 -32.64 25.58 12.50
C GLU A 115 -31.15 25.25 12.44
N LYS A 116 -30.53 25.05 13.61
CA LYS A 116 -29.13 24.63 13.70
C LYS A 116 -29.02 23.15 13.33
N GLN A 117 -28.82 22.86 12.07
CA GLN A 117 -28.61 21.49 11.58
C GLN A 117 -27.27 20.91 12.10
N ALA A 118 -27.33 20.13 13.18
CA ALA A 118 -26.18 19.46 13.81
C ALA A 118 -25.65 18.25 13.01
N VAL A 119 -25.88 18.20 11.70
CA VAL A 119 -25.57 17.06 10.82
C VAL A 119 -24.09 16.64 10.92
N ARG A 120 -23.17 17.60 11.00
CA ARG A 120 -21.73 17.33 11.17
C ARG A 120 -21.43 16.67 12.51
N MET A 121 -22.06 17.11 13.59
CA MET A 121 -21.87 16.55 14.93
C MET A 121 -22.36 15.10 15.02
N ILE A 122 -23.52 14.80 14.41
CA ILE A 122 -24.05 13.43 14.34
C ILE A 122 -23.09 12.51 13.59
N ARG A 123 -22.59 12.94 12.41
CA ARG A 123 -21.59 12.18 11.63
C ARG A 123 -20.31 11.93 12.43
N ILE A 124 -19.81 12.94 13.16
CA ILE A 124 -18.62 12.80 14.01
C ILE A 124 -18.87 11.79 15.14
N ARG A 125 -20.02 11.86 15.82
CA ARG A 125 -20.39 10.92 16.90
C ARG A 125 -20.50 9.48 16.36
N HIS A 126 -21.09 9.27 15.19
CA HIS A 126 -21.13 7.95 14.55
C HIS A 126 -19.73 7.41 14.25
N LYS A 127 -18.84 8.23 13.66
CA LYS A 127 -17.44 7.84 13.41
C LYS A 127 -16.70 7.53 14.72
N LYS A 128 -16.91 8.34 15.77
CA LYS A 128 -16.35 8.11 17.12
C LYS A 128 -16.76 6.76 17.66
N ILE A 129 -18.06 6.45 17.65
CA ILE A 129 -18.59 5.18 18.16
C ILE A 129 -18.09 3.99 17.33
N LYS A 130 -18.06 4.08 15.99
CA LYS A 130 -17.48 3.02 15.14
C LYS A 130 -16.00 2.78 15.45
N LYS A 131 -15.21 3.84 15.64
CA LYS A 131 -13.78 3.74 16.03
C LYS A 131 -13.62 3.12 17.42
N HIS A 132 -14.41 3.56 18.40
CA HIS A 132 -14.40 3.03 19.76
C HIS A 132 -14.74 1.54 19.80
N LYS A 133 -15.86 1.13 19.19
CA LYS A 133 -16.28 -0.28 19.11
C LYS A 133 -15.21 -1.14 18.41
N ARG A 134 -14.64 -0.65 17.31
CA ARG A 134 -13.55 -1.35 16.61
C ARG A 134 -12.32 -1.54 17.51
N ARG A 135 -11.87 -0.50 18.22
CA ARG A 135 -10.75 -0.60 19.16
C ARG A 135 -11.04 -1.61 20.28
N LYS A 136 -12.25 -1.59 20.84
CA LYS A 136 -12.69 -2.57 21.85
C LYS A 136 -12.63 -3.99 21.32
N LEU A 137 -13.13 -4.21 20.09
CA LEU A 137 -13.04 -5.51 19.41
C LEU A 137 -11.59 -5.96 19.21
N ARG A 138 -10.70 -5.05 18.74
CA ARG A 138 -9.28 -5.39 18.51
C ARG A 138 -8.56 -5.83 19.77
N LYS A 139 -8.87 -5.18 20.90
CA LYS A 139 -8.32 -5.58 22.21
C LYS A 139 -8.87 -6.94 22.64
N LYS A 140 -10.19 -7.15 22.53
CA LYS A 140 -10.84 -8.42 22.89
C LYS A 140 -10.33 -9.61 22.06
N MET A 141 -10.12 -9.43 20.76
CA MET A 141 -9.79 -10.50 19.82
C MET A 141 -8.30 -10.57 19.43
N LYS A 142 -7.41 -9.86 20.16
CA LYS A 142 -5.99 -9.72 19.81
C LYS A 142 -5.34 -11.06 19.44
N PHE A 143 -5.41 -12.03 20.35
CA PHE A 143 -4.74 -13.32 20.20
C PHE A 143 -5.32 -14.17 19.07
N ILE A 144 -6.64 -14.15 18.87
CA ILE A 144 -7.28 -14.88 17.78
C ILE A 144 -6.78 -14.35 16.43
N TRP A 145 -6.72 -13.04 16.28
CA TRP A 145 -6.23 -12.43 15.03
C TRP A 145 -4.72 -12.60 14.84
N GLU A 146 -3.93 -12.60 15.92
CA GLU A 146 -2.51 -12.94 15.86
C GLU A 146 -2.31 -14.37 15.37
N LYS A 147 -3.07 -15.34 15.89
CA LYS A 147 -3.07 -16.73 15.41
C LYS A 147 -3.46 -16.83 13.93
N THR A 148 -4.50 -16.12 13.50
CA THR A 148 -4.90 -16.06 12.09
C THR A 148 -3.82 -15.43 11.21
N ARG A 149 -3.20 -14.34 11.66
CA ARG A 149 -2.11 -13.66 10.94
C ARG A 149 -0.91 -14.60 10.80
N PHE A 150 -0.52 -15.26 11.87
CA PHE A 150 0.57 -16.22 11.89
C PHE A 150 0.34 -17.35 10.87
N LYS A 151 -0.84 -17.98 10.89
CA LYS A 151 -1.21 -19.02 9.90
C LYS A 151 -1.15 -18.52 8.46
N ARG A 152 -1.61 -17.29 8.19
CA ARG A 152 -1.54 -16.68 6.86
C ARG A 152 -0.09 -16.45 6.42
N ASN A 153 0.76 -15.98 7.33
CA ASN A 153 2.17 -15.75 7.05
C ASN A 153 2.89 -17.08 6.77
N GLN A 154 2.64 -18.12 7.58
CA GLN A 154 3.19 -19.46 7.33
C GLN A 154 2.77 -20.02 5.97
N LYS A 155 1.49 -19.85 5.58
CA LYS A 155 1.02 -20.29 4.26
C LYS A 155 1.73 -19.54 3.13
N LYS A 156 1.91 -18.23 3.27
CA LYS A 156 2.65 -17.42 2.28
C LYS A 156 4.11 -17.84 2.19
N GLU A 157 4.76 -18.06 3.31
CA GLU A 157 6.15 -18.51 3.37
C GLU A 157 6.32 -19.86 2.68
N LYS A 158 5.44 -20.82 2.99
CA LYS A 158 5.46 -22.13 2.34
C LYS A 158 5.28 -22.01 0.82
N LEU A 159 4.33 -21.18 0.36
CA LEU A 159 4.13 -20.95 -1.07
C LEU A 159 5.38 -20.34 -1.72
N PHE A 160 5.99 -19.35 -1.08
CA PHE A 160 7.22 -18.73 -1.55
C PHE A 160 8.36 -19.74 -1.67
N GLN A 161 8.57 -20.57 -0.64
CA GLN A 161 9.58 -21.63 -0.65
C GLN A 161 9.32 -22.65 -1.77
N THR A 162 8.06 -23.05 -1.98
CA THR A 162 7.72 -23.97 -3.08
C THR A 162 8.00 -23.38 -4.45
N GLU A 163 7.73 -22.08 -4.64
CA GLU A 163 8.04 -21.37 -5.89
C GLU A 163 9.55 -21.30 -6.13
N LEU A 164 10.35 -21.04 -5.09
CA LEU A 164 11.81 -21.03 -5.20
C LEU A 164 12.36 -22.40 -5.59
N VAL A 165 11.91 -23.46 -4.91
CA VAL A 165 12.31 -24.83 -5.23
C VAL A 165 11.88 -25.22 -6.65
N SER A 166 10.70 -24.78 -7.10
CA SER A 166 10.24 -24.99 -8.49
C SER A 166 11.23 -24.37 -9.49
N LYS A 167 11.61 -23.11 -9.27
CA LYS A 167 12.57 -22.42 -10.15
C LYS A 167 13.94 -23.08 -10.17
N ILE A 168 14.42 -23.56 -9.02
CA ILE A 168 15.68 -24.29 -8.95
C ILE A 168 15.58 -25.57 -9.76
N LYS A 169 14.51 -26.35 -9.58
CA LYS A 169 14.28 -27.58 -10.35
C LYS A 169 14.13 -27.33 -11.84
N GLU A 170 13.44 -26.26 -12.23
CA GLU A 170 13.33 -25.84 -13.64
C GLU A 170 14.69 -25.49 -14.22
N ALA A 171 15.56 -24.83 -13.45
CA ALA A 171 16.91 -24.49 -13.87
C ALA A 171 17.83 -25.73 -13.94
N GLU A 172 17.73 -26.66 -12.98
CA GLU A 172 18.48 -27.92 -12.98
C GLU A 172 18.06 -28.84 -14.13
N ALA A 173 16.77 -28.89 -14.43
CA ALA A 173 16.22 -29.70 -15.53
C ALA A 173 16.38 -29.03 -16.91
N PHE A 174 16.94 -27.82 -16.99
CA PHE A 174 17.07 -27.09 -18.25
C PHE A 174 18.19 -27.69 -19.12
N ASP A 175 17.81 -28.38 -20.19
CA ASP A 175 18.73 -28.74 -21.27
C ASP A 175 18.68 -27.71 -22.41
N ALA A 176 19.79 -27.03 -22.64
CA ALA A 176 19.95 -26.04 -23.70
C ALA A 176 19.75 -26.64 -25.10
N LYS A 177 20.16 -27.90 -25.33
CA LYS A 177 20.01 -28.54 -26.65
C LYS A 177 18.55 -28.80 -26.97
N GLU A 178 17.81 -29.34 -26.01
CA GLU A 178 16.37 -29.55 -26.15
C GLU A 178 15.64 -28.22 -26.35
N TYR A 179 15.97 -27.20 -25.55
CA TYR A 179 15.38 -25.86 -25.71
C TYR A 179 15.57 -25.30 -27.13
N VAL A 180 16.79 -25.38 -27.67
CA VAL A 180 17.06 -24.91 -29.05
C VAL A 180 16.28 -25.74 -30.07
N LYS A 181 16.25 -27.07 -29.92
CA LYS A 181 15.49 -27.98 -30.78
C LYS A 181 14.01 -27.64 -30.78
N GLU A 182 13.41 -27.38 -29.61
CA GLU A 182 12.02 -26.94 -29.49
C GLU A 182 11.77 -25.61 -30.20
N ARG A 183 12.66 -24.64 -30.07
CA ARG A 183 12.55 -23.35 -30.78
C ARG A 183 12.63 -23.52 -32.29
N LEU A 184 13.57 -24.32 -32.78
CA LEU A 184 13.67 -24.65 -34.20
C LEU A 184 12.43 -25.39 -34.68
N ASN A 185 11.88 -26.32 -33.90
CA ASN A 185 10.63 -27.01 -34.23
C ASN A 185 9.44 -26.06 -34.33
N ILE A 186 9.30 -25.10 -33.41
CA ILE A 186 8.24 -24.08 -33.47
C ILE A 186 8.39 -23.22 -34.73
N LEU A 187 9.62 -22.85 -35.10
CA LEU A 187 9.89 -22.05 -36.29
C LEU A 187 9.62 -22.82 -37.58
N ASN A 188 10.02 -24.10 -37.61
CA ASN A 188 9.85 -25.00 -38.75
C ASN A 188 8.42 -25.54 -38.88
N LYS A 189 7.59 -25.44 -37.83
CA LYS A 189 6.20 -25.91 -37.86
C LYS A 189 5.41 -25.14 -38.92
N GLU A 190 4.83 -25.88 -39.86
CA GLU A 190 4.00 -25.32 -40.92
C GLU A 190 2.81 -24.55 -40.32
N ARG A 191 2.72 -23.25 -40.59
CA ARG A 191 1.57 -22.42 -40.20
C ARG A 191 0.44 -22.64 -41.19
N LEU A 192 -0.58 -23.37 -40.76
CA LEU A 192 -1.78 -23.60 -41.56
C LEU A 192 -2.80 -22.47 -41.33
N PRO A 193 -3.46 -21.99 -42.40
CA PRO A 193 -4.56 -21.05 -42.26
C PRO A 193 -5.75 -21.75 -41.58
N ARG A 194 -6.54 -20.99 -40.81
CA ARG A 194 -7.72 -21.50 -40.11
C ARG A 194 -8.90 -21.78 -41.05
N THR A 195 -8.92 -21.12 -42.21
CA THR A 195 -9.95 -21.25 -43.23
C THR A 195 -9.31 -21.58 -44.57
N TYR A 196 -10.08 -22.22 -45.44
CA TYR A 196 -9.70 -22.48 -46.83
C TYR A 196 -10.87 -22.11 -47.73
N ARG A 197 -10.61 -21.25 -48.73
CA ARG A 197 -11.65 -20.69 -49.64
C ARG A 197 -12.83 -19.99 -48.93
N GLY A 198 -12.63 -19.54 -47.69
CA GLY A 198 -13.65 -18.83 -46.90
C GLY A 198 -14.36 -19.69 -45.85
N GLU A 199 -14.27 -21.02 -45.96
CA GLU A 199 -14.91 -21.95 -45.01
C GLU A 199 -13.93 -22.40 -43.91
N ILE A 200 -14.45 -22.62 -42.70
CA ILE A 200 -13.70 -23.20 -41.59
C ILE A 200 -13.75 -24.71 -41.74
N LEU A 201 -12.62 -25.31 -42.09
CA LEU A 201 -12.49 -26.74 -42.32
C LEU A 201 -11.52 -27.36 -41.31
N PRO A 202 -11.59 -28.68 -41.09
CA PRO A 202 -10.60 -29.39 -40.28
C PRO A 202 -9.18 -29.21 -40.82
N THR A 203 -8.21 -29.10 -39.90
CA THR A 203 -6.79 -28.83 -40.21
C THR A 203 -6.20 -29.83 -41.21
N GLU A 204 -6.61 -31.10 -41.12
CA GLU A 204 -6.15 -32.18 -42.01
C GLU A 204 -6.58 -31.95 -43.45
N MET A 205 -7.84 -31.58 -43.68
CA MET A 205 -8.36 -31.28 -45.02
C MET A 205 -7.68 -30.05 -45.63
N ILE A 206 -7.49 -28.99 -44.82
CA ILE A 206 -6.76 -27.79 -45.27
C ILE A 206 -5.34 -28.16 -45.72
N ARG A 207 -4.67 -29.05 -44.97
CA ARG A 207 -3.33 -29.54 -45.31
C ARG A 207 -3.34 -30.32 -46.62
N GLN A 208 -4.29 -31.24 -46.82
CA GLN A 208 -4.45 -31.98 -48.07
C GLN A 208 -4.66 -31.03 -49.26
N PHE A 209 -5.59 -30.07 -49.15
CA PHE A 209 -5.85 -29.11 -50.22
C PHE A 209 -4.67 -28.19 -50.54
N LEU A 210 -3.88 -27.79 -49.53
CA LEU A 210 -2.66 -27.03 -49.76
C LEU A 210 -1.59 -27.88 -50.46
N ASN A 211 -1.45 -29.16 -50.08
CA ASN A 211 -0.51 -30.09 -50.69
C ASN A 211 -0.87 -30.39 -52.15
N GLU A 212 -2.14 -30.67 -52.45
CA GLU A 212 -2.61 -30.84 -53.83
C GLU A 212 -2.34 -29.61 -54.69
N LYS A 213 -2.57 -28.40 -54.13
CA LYS A 213 -2.30 -27.14 -54.82
C LYS A 213 -0.81 -26.96 -55.08
N LYS A 214 0.07 -27.33 -54.14
CA LYS A 214 1.53 -27.35 -54.32
C LYS A 214 1.95 -28.36 -55.41
N ALA A 215 1.47 -29.60 -55.34
CA ALA A 215 1.79 -30.66 -56.31
C ALA A 215 1.37 -30.27 -57.74
N LYS A 216 0.16 -29.72 -57.91
CA LYS A 216 -0.30 -29.17 -59.20
C LYS A 216 0.61 -28.06 -59.74
N LYS A 217 1.19 -27.24 -58.85
CA LYS A 217 2.13 -26.17 -59.23
C LYS A 217 3.50 -26.73 -59.64
N GLU A 218 3.99 -27.76 -58.95
CA GLU A 218 5.26 -28.44 -59.26
C GLU A 218 5.18 -29.23 -60.57
N ALA A 219 4.09 -29.97 -60.80
CA ALA A 219 3.85 -30.69 -62.06
C ALA A 219 3.82 -29.74 -63.27
N LYS A 220 3.37 -28.50 -63.10
CA LYS A 220 3.43 -27.47 -64.14
C LYS A 220 4.86 -26.95 -64.39
N ARG A 221 5.71 -26.90 -63.35
CA ARG A 221 7.10 -26.44 -63.44
C ARG A 221 8.02 -27.51 -64.05
N ASN A 222 7.82 -28.78 -63.71
CA ASN A 222 8.58 -29.93 -64.22
C ASN A 222 8.14 -30.39 -65.63
N LYS A 223 7.53 -29.51 -66.43
CA LYS A 223 7.28 -29.81 -67.84
C LYS A 223 8.57 -29.57 -68.61
N PRO A 224 9.15 -30.57 -69.30
CA PRO A 224 10.35 -30.35 -70.11
C PRO A 224 10.04 -29.28 -71.15
N ARG A 225 10.89 -28.25 -71.22
CA ARG A 225 10.81 -27.25 -72.29
C ARG A 225 11.38 -27.91 -73.54
N LEU A 226 10.54 -28.08 -74.56
CA LEU A 226 11.02 -28.42 -75.90
C LEU A 226 11.87 -27.25 -76.39
N THR A 227 13.19 -27.44 -76.45
CA THR A 227 14.11 -26.56 -77.16
C THR A 227 14.04 -26.96 -78.64
N LEU A 228 13.57 -26.04 -79.48
CA LEU A 228 13.62 -26.16 -80.95
C LEU A 228 15.05 -25.92 -81.44
#